data_AF-A0A1V6E5H0-F1
#
_entry.id   AF-A0A1V6E5H0-F1
#
_cell.length_a   1.000
_cell.length_b   1.000
_cell.length_c   1.000
_cell.angle_alpha   90.00
_cell.angle_beta   90.00
_cell.angle_gamma   90.00
#
_symmetry.space_group_name_H-M   'P 1'
#
loop_
_entity.id
_entity.type
_entity.pdbx_description
1 polymer ?
#
loop_
_entity_poly.entity_id
_entity_poly.type
_entity_poly.pdbx_seq_one_letter_code
_entity_poly.pdbx_strand_id
1 'polypeptide(L)'
;MVFGGKLNRQNRWVILAELIPWDKVEEKYAALFVTNNGRPALPVRVALGALIIKEKSKLPDEELVEYIRESPYLQYFLGYEGYKDELPFDPSMMVHFRKRLSGNILKEINALIIEKNKADDEGRELCT
;
A
#
# COMPACT_ATOMS: atom_id res chain seq x y z
N MET A 1 20.93 6.14 4.24
CA MET A 1 20.27 6.24 5.56
C MET A 1 19.05 5.34 5.53
N VAL A 2 19.14 4.18 6.18
CA VAL A 2 17.98 3.31 6.47
C VAL A 2 17.02 4.09 7.37
N PHE A 3 15.70 3.91 7.28
CA PHE A 3 14.74 4.60 8.15
C PHE A 3 15.24 4.57 9.60
N GLY A 4 15.68 5.73 10.09
CA GLY A 4 16.57 5.84 11.23
C GLY A 4 15.94 5.32 12.52
N GLY A 5 16.17 4.04 12.82
CA GLY A 5 16.17 3.45 14.15
C GLY A 5 14.86 3.38 14.94
N LYS A 6 13.79 4.13 14.65
CA LYS A 6 12.52 4.07 15.42
C LYS A 6 11.29 4.45 14.57
N LEU A 7 11.05 3.76 13.46
CA LEU A 7 9.67 3.69 12.98
C LEU A 7 8.83 3.07 14.09
N ASN A 8 7.91 3.83 14.66
CA ASN A 8 7.06 3.33 15.71
C ASN A 8 6.17 2.23 15.12
N ARG A 9 6.41 0.98 15.52
CA ARG A 9 5.63 -0.20 15.11
C ARG A 9 4.16 -0.11 15.52
N GLN A 10 3.84 0.74 16.49
CA GLN A 10 2.45 1.03 16.89
C GLN A 10 1.78 2.09 15.99
N ASN A 11 2.49 2.66 15.01
CA ASN A 11 1.86 3.58 14.08
C ASN A 11 0.90 2.80 13.17
N ARG A 12 -0.31 3.34 12.99
CA ARG A 12 -1.37 2.77 12.13
C ARG A 12 -0.86 2.31 10.75
N TRP A 13 0.06 3.05 10.12
CA TRP A 13 0.58 2.72 8.80
C TRP A 13 1.58 1.57 8.83
N VAL A 14 2.39 1.45 9.89
CA VAL A 14 3.33 0.33 10.06
C VAL A 14 2.55 -0.96 10.32
N ILE A 15 1.56 -0.91 11.21
CA ILE A 15 0.64 -2.03 11.47
C ILE A 15 -0.10 -2.43 10.19
N LEU A 16 -0.63 -1.47 9.43
CA LEU A 16 -1.28 -1.76 8.16
C LEU A 16 -0.33 -2.41 7.14
N ALA A 17 0.92 -1.97 7.06
CA ALA A 17 1.92 -2.62 6.21
C ALA A 17 2.17 -4.07 6.62
N GLU A 18 2.16 -4.38 7.92
CA GLU A 18 2.36 -5.75 8.40
C GLU A 18 1.09 -6.62 8.24
N LEU A 19 -0.09 -6.00 8.30
CA LEU A 19 -1.38 -6.69 8.19
C LEU A 19 -1.68 -7.11 6.75
N ILE A 20 -1.33 -6.25 5.78
CA ILE A 20 -1.56 -6.52 4.35
C ILE A 20 -0.63 -7.66 3.90
N PRO A 21 -1.16 -8.77 3.36
CA PRO A 21 -0.34 -9.86 2.84
C PRO A 21 0.27 -9.47 1.48
N TRP A 22 1.30 -8.62 1.49
CA TRP A 22 1.96 -8.12 0.27
C TRP A 22 2.43 -9.23 -0.65
N ASP A 23 2.91 -10.35 -0.09
CA ASP A 23 3.33 -11.55 -0.80
C ASP A 23 2.21 -12.13 -1.69
N LYS A 24 1.01 -12.36 -1.13
CA LYS A 24 -0.15 -12.84 -1.89
C LYS A 24 -0.64 -11.84 -2.93
N VAL A 25 -0.59 -10.55 -2.58
CA VAL A 25 -1.01 -9.49 -3.50
C VAL A 25 -0.04 -9.39 -4.67
N GLU A 26 1.26 -9.50 -4.40
CA GLU A 26 2.29 -9.53 -5.42
C GLU A 26 2.19 -10.77 -6.28
N GLU A 27 1.92 -11.95 -5.73
CA GLU A 27 1.71 -13.17 -6.50
C GLU A 27 0.50 -13.04 -7.45
N LYS A 28 -0.66 -12.61 -6.92
CA LYS A 28 -1.86 -12.34 -7.73
C LYS A 28 -1.59 -11.29 -8.81
N TYR A 29 -0.84 -10.25 -8.48
CA TYR A 29 -0.50 -9.18 -9.42
C TYR A 29 0.50 -9.64 -10.47
N ALA A 30 1.56 -10.35 -10.08
CA ALA A 30 2.56 -10.92 -10.95
C ALA A 30 1.93 -11.89 -11.95
N ALA A 31 0.98 -12.73 -11.50
CA ALA A 31 0.21 -13.62 -12.36
C ALA A 31 -0.53 -12.88 -13.50
N LEU A 32 -1.00 -11.66 -13.24
CA LEU A 32 -1.63 -10.80 -14.26
C LEU A 32 -0.60 -10.13 -15.20
N PHE A 33 0.64 -10.00 -14.75
CA PHE A 33 1.74 -9.38 -15.52
C PHE A 33 2.47 -10.35 -16.45
N VAL A 34 2.48 -11.66 -16.15
CA VAL A 34 3.18 -12.67 -16.96
C VAL A 34 2.71 -12.69 -18.42
N THR A 35 1.50 -12.21 -18.68
CA THR A 35 0.89 -12.17 -20.02
C THR A 35 1.36 -10.99 -20.89
N ASN A 36 1.91 -9.89 -20.35
CA ASN A 36 2.18 -8.71 -21.18
C ASN A 36 3.37 -7.84 -20.73
N ASN A 37 4.53 -8.13 -21.33
CA ASN A 37 5.60 -7.17 -21.69
C ASN A 37 6.44 -6.51 -20.58
N GLY A 38 7.62 -7.07 -20.31
CA GLY A 38 8.96 -6.44 -20.51
C GLY A 38 9.32 -5.06 -19.93
N ARG A 39 8.42 -4.33 -19.27
CA ARG A 39 8.71 -3.07 -18.59
C ARG A 39 8.97 -3.33 -17.12
N PRO A 40 9.97 -2.68 -16.49
CA PRO A 40 10.18 -2.79 -15.05
C PRO A 40 8.90 -2.34 -14.36
N ALA A 41 8.16 -3.31 -13.81
CA ALA A 41 6.92 -3.02 -13.13
C ALA A 41 7.27 -2.24 -11.87
N LEU A 42 6.65 -1.07 -11.67
CA LEU A 42 6.69 -0.46 -10.34
C LEU A 42 6.16 -1.50 -9.34
N PRO A 43 6.76 -1.58 -8.14
CA PRO A 43 6.35 -2.55 -7.14
C PRO A 43 4.86 -2.35 -6.84
N VAL A 44 4.09 -3.45 -6.85
CA VAL A 44 2.64 -3.45 -6.55
C VAL A 44 2.37 -2.77 -5.22
N ARG A 45 3.32 -2.88 -4.29
CA ARG A 45 3.30 -2.28 -2.98
C ARG A 45 3.17 -0.77 -3.00
N VAL A 46 3.87 -0.08 -3.91
CA VAL A 46 3.76 1.38 -4.07
C VAL A 46 2.41 1.75 -4.67
N ALA A 47 2.00 1.07 -5.74
CA ALA A 47 0.75 1.37 -6.43
C ALA A 47 -0.47 1.15 -5.52
N LEU A 48 -0.54 -0.01 -4.87
CA LEU A 48 -1.60 -0.35 -3.93
C LEU A 48 -1.54 0.54 -2.69
N GLY A 49 -0.34 0.74 -2.13
CA GLY A 49 -0.18 1.56 -0.95
C GLY A 49 -0.68 2.99 -1.17
N ALA A 50 -0.35 3.59 -2.32
CA ALA A 50 -0.84 4.91 -2.70
C ALA A 50 -2.38 4.94 -2.81
N LEU A 51 -3.01 3.91 -3.38
CA LEU A 51 -4.48 3.83 -3.46
C LEU A 51 -5.13 3.72 -2.07
N ILE A 52 -4.56 2.93 -1.17
CA ILE A 52 -5.06 2.80 0.21
C ILE A 52 -4.95 4.12 0.96
N ILE A 53 -3.81 4.81 0.86
CA ILE A 53 -3.61 6.12 1.49
C ILE A 53 -4.61 7.12 0.89
N LYS A 54 -4.84 7.09 -0.43
CA LYS A 54 -5.84 7.94 -1.08
C LYS A 54 -7.24 7.72 -0.53
N GLU A 55 -7.65 6.46 -0.39
CA GLU A 55 -8.98 6.12 0.12
C GLU A 55 -9.16 6.53 1.59
N LYS A 56 -8.09 6.44 2.40
CA LYS A 56 -8.08 6.86 3.81
C LYS A 56 -8.03 8.36 4.00
N SER A 57 -7.17 9.07 3.26
CA SER A 57 -6.98 10.51 3.41
C SER A 57 -8.04 11.33 2.66
N LYS A 58 -8.71 10.74 1.65
CA LYS A 58 -9.69 11.42 0.78
C LYS A 58 -9.17 12.73 0.16
N LEU A 59 -7.86 12.79 -0.09
CA LEU A 59 -7.16 13.93 -0.68
C LEU A 59 -7.06 13.80 -2.21
N PRO A 60 -6.88 14.92 -2.94
CA PRO A 60 -6.57 14.87 -4.38
C PRO A 60 -5.21 14.20 -4.63
N ASP A 61 -4.99 13.76 -5.87
CA ASP A 61 -3.81 12.99 -6.25
C ASP A 61 -2.50 13.75 -5.94
N GLU A 62 -2.46 15.06 -6.17
CA GLU A 62 -1.29 15.93 -5.96
C GLU A 62 -0.94 16.08 -4.47
N GLU A 63 -1.92 16.46 -3.64
CA GLU A 63 -1.76 16.58 -2.17
C GLU A 63 -1.37 15.25 -1.53
N LEU A 64 -1.87 14.13 -2.06
CA LEU A 64 -1.50 12.81 -1.54
C LEU A 64 0.00 12.56 -1.67
N VAL A 65 0.60 12.93 -2.80
CA VAL A 65 2.02 12.70 -3.05
C VAL A 65 2.87 13.53 -2.09
N GLU A 66 2.47 14.78 -1.85
CA GLU A 66 3.12 15.65 -0.86
C GLU A 66 2.98 15.09 0.54
N TYR A 67 1.78 14.63 0.91
CA TYR A 67 1.54 14.00 2.21
C TYR A 67 2.41 12.75 2.43
N ILE A 68 2.65 11.97 1.38
CA ILE A 68 3.58 10.84 1.42
C ILE A 68 5.03 11.31 1.58
N ARG A 69 5.43 12.38 0.88
CA ARG A 69 6.77 12.99 1.02
C ARG A 69 7.02 13.45 2.45
N GLU A 70 6.04 14.09 3.09
CA GLU A 70 6.16 14.62 4.46
C GLU A 70 6.20 13.53 5.54
N SER A 71 5.68 12.32 5.25
CA SER A 71 5.54 11.27 6.25
C SER A 71 6.44 10.05 6.01
N PRO A 72 7.47 9.83 6.84
CA PRO A 72 8.34 8.65 6.73
C PRO A 72 7.58 7.32 6.92
N TYR A 73 6.48 7.34 7.66
CA TYR A 73 5.61 6.16 7.86
C TYR A 73 4.94 5.72 6.57
N LEU A 74 4.52 6.67 5.72
CA LEU A 74 3.89 6.38 4.44
C LEU A 74 4.91 5.85 3.44
N GLN A 75 6.12 6.39 3.44
CA GLN A 75 7.20 5.86 2.62
C GLN A 75 7.57 4.42 3.04
N TYR A 76 7.63 4.14 4.34
CA TYR A 76 7.80 2.77 4.82
C TYR A 76 6.65 1.85 4.38
N PHE A 77 5.41 2.34 4.48
CA PHE A 77 4.22 1.59 4.06
C PHE A 77 4.29 1.20 2.58
N LEU A 78 4.72 2.12 1.73
CA LEU A 78 4.95 1.93 0.30
C LEU A 78 6.14 1.01 -0.03
N GLY A 79 6.97 0.69 0.95
CA GLY A 79 8.10 -0.23 0.81
C GLY A 79 9.39 0.42 0.35
N TYR A 80 9.56 1.73 0.56
CA TYR A 80 10.87 2.35 0.45
C TYR A 80 11.81 1.79 1.53
N GLU A 81 13.14 1.90 1.32
CA GLU A 81 14.18 1.44 2.27
C GLU A 81 14.71 2.57 3.18
N GLY A 82 14.51 3.81 2.77
CA GLY A 82 14.85 5.00 3.55
C GLY A 82 13.87 6.13 3.30
N TYR A 83 13.79 7.05 4.26
CA TYR A 83 13.06 8.29 4.08
C TYR A 83 13.81 9.20 3.11
N LYS A 84 13.09 9.76 2.14
CA LYS A 84 13.60 10.78 1.24
C LYS A 84 12.63 11.93 1.17
N ASP A 85 13.14 13.15 1.31
CA ASP A 85 12.37 14.38 1.14
C ASP A 85 12.24 14.75 -0.35
N GLU A 86 11.83 13.78 -1.16
CA GLU A 86 11.57 13.96 -2.60
C GLU A 86 10.23 13.33 -2.95
N LEU A 87 9.63 13.78 -4.05
CA LEU A 87 8.36 13.21 -4.49
C LEU A 87 8.55 11.72 -4.84
N PRO A 88 7.85 10.79 -4.17
CA PRO A 88 8.01 9.36 -4.39
C PRO A 88 7.63 8.92 -5.81
N PHE A 89 6.65 9.58 -6.41
CA PHE A 89 6.20 9.34 -7.78
C PHE A 89 5.42 10.56 -8.28
N ASP A 90 5.25 10.69 -9.59
CA ASP A 90 4.45 11.79 -10.15
C ASP A 90 2.95 11.53 -9.89
N PRO A 91 2.14 12.54 -9.52
CA PRO A 91 0.68 12.37 -9.33
C PRO A 91 -0.03 11.77 -10.55
N SER A 92 0.50 11.98 -11.75
CA SER A 92 0.01 11.34 -12.98
C SER A 92 0.06 9.81 -12.91
N MET A 93 0.99 9.25 -12.13
CA MET A 93 1.09 7.80 -11.90
C MET A 93 -0.11 7.25 -11.16
N MET A 94 -0.82 8.05 -10.36
CA MET A 94 -2.05 7.60 -9.70
C MET A 94 -3.15 7.20 -10.68
N VAL A 95 -3.25 7.90 -11.81
CA VAL A 95 -4.18 7.53 -12.89
C VAL A 95 -3.79 6.18 -13.49
N HIS A 96 -2.50 5.95 -13.69
CA HIS A 96 -1.98 4.67 -14.17
C HIS A 96 -2.25 3.55 -13.16
N PHE A 97 -2.05 3.78 -11.87
CA PHE A 97 -2.36 2.82 -10.82
C PHE A 97 -3.83 2.47 -10.79
N ARG A 98 -4.75 3.45 -10.82
CA ARG A 98 -6.20 3.19 -10.87
C ARG A 98 -6.62 2.41 -12.12
N LYS A 99 -6.10 2.77 -13.30
CA LYS A 99 -6.41 2.05 -14.55
C LYS A 99 -5.92 0.62 -14.50
N ARG A 100 -4.73 0.40 -13.93
CA ARG A 100 -4.06 -0.91 -13.91
C ARG A 100 -4.57 -1.82 -12.79
N LEU A 101 -4.78 -1.28 -11.60
CA LEU A 101 -5.47 -1.90 -10.47
C LEU A 101 -6.98 -1.62 -10.55
N SER A 102 -7.56 -1.86 -11.74
CA SER A 102 -9.00 -1.66 -11.96
C SER A 102 -9.81 -2.40 -10.89
N GLY A 103 -10.97 -1.84 -10.55
CA GLY A 103 -11.70 -2.06 -9.30
C GLY A 103 -11.97 -3.51 -8.88
N ASN A 104 -11.80 -4.51 -9.75
CA ASN A 104 -11.88 -5.92 -9.37
C ASN A 104 -10.68 -6.35 -8.49
N ILE A 105 -9.47 -5.99 -8.89
CA ILE A 105 -8.25 -6.30 -8.12
C ILE A 105 -8.24 -5.50 -6.82
N LEU A 106 -8.60 -4.21 -6.89
CA LEU A 106 -8.70 -3.38 -5.69
C LEU A 106 -9.78 -3.91 -4.73
N LYS A 107 -10.93 -4.37 -5.24
CA LYS A 107 -11.97 -5.01 -4.41
C LYS A 107 -11.49 -6.32 -3.81
N GLU A 108 -10.83 -7.19 -4.58
CA GLU A 108 -10.27 -8.43 -4.04
C GLU A 108 -9.25 -8.13 -2.93
N ILE A 109 -8.36 -7.17 -3.15
CA ILE A 109 -7.35 -6.78 -2.15
C ILE A 109 -8.02 -6.17 -0.92
N ASN A 110 -9.00 -5.28 -1.10
CA ASN A 110 -9.75 -4.71 0.02
C ASN A 110 -10.51 -5.79 0.78
N ALA A 111 -11.13 -6.75 0.09
CA ALA A 111 -11.78 -7.92 0.69
C ALA A 111 -10.78 -8.75 1.50
N LEU A 112 -9.59 -9.04 0.98
CA LEU A 112 -8.53 -9.76 1.70
C LEU A 112 -8.09 -9.03 2.97
N ILE A 113 -8.01 -7.69 2.94
CA ILE A 113 -7.67 -6.87 4.12
C ILE A 113 -8.81 -6.92 5.14
N ILE A 114 -10.06 -6.83 4.70
CA ILE A 114 -11.25 -6.88 5.56
C ILE A 114 -11.41 -8.27 6.19
N GLU A 115 -11.29 -9.36 5.41
CA GLU A 115 -11.36 -10.73 5.90
C GLU A 115 -10.29 -11.00 6.96
N LYS A 116 -9.07 -10.50 6.74
CA LYS A 116 -7.99 -10.65 7.72
C LYS A 116 -8.19 -9.82 8.99
N ASN A 117 -8.81 -8.64 8.90
CA ASN A 117 -9.22 -7.87 10.08
C ASN A 117 -10.37 -8.56 10.84
N LYS A 118 -11.32 -9.17 10.13
CA LYS A 118 -12.47 -9.84 10.74
C LYS A 118 -12.08 -11.13 11.46
N ALA A 119 -11.13 -11.89 10.91
CA ALA A 119 -10.60 -13.09 11.56
C ALA A 119 -9.85 -12.80 12.88
N ASP A 120 -9.28 -11.59 13.03
CA ASP A 120 -8.61 -11.16 14.27
C ASP A 120 -9.61 -10.67 15.33
N ASP A 121 -10.76 -10.14 14.90
CA ASP A 121 -11.85 -9.68 15.76
C ASP A 121 -12.67 -10.86 16.33
N GLU A 122 -13.01 -11.86 15.48
CA GLU A 122 -13.70 -13.09 15.92
C GLU A 122 -12.84 -13.98 16.86
N GLY A 123 -11.51 -13.79 16.86
CA GLY A 123 -10.62 -14.44 17.84
C GLY A 123 -10.66 -13.81 19.23
N ARG A 124 -11.25 -12.62 19.40
CA ARG A 124 -11.34 -11.89 20.68
C ARG A 124 -12.69 -12.05 21.37
N GLU A 125 -13.71 -12.55 20.68
CA GLU A 125 -15.06 -12.81 21.23
C GLU A 125 -15.25 -14.24 21.79
N LEU A 126 -14.24 -15.11 21.76
CA LEU A 126 -14.30 -16.46 22.33
C LEU A 126 -13.70 -16.60 23.75
N CYS A 127 -13.53 -15.49 24.46
CA CYS A 127 -13.24 -15.52 25.89
C CYS A 127 -14.03 -14.43 26.64
N THR A 128 -15.33 -14.65 26.78
CA THR A 128 -16.15 -14.09 27.88
C THR A 128 -17.14 -15.15 28.33
#